data_AF-A0A2V8QG76-F1
#
_entry.id   AF-A0A2V8QG76-F1
#
_cell.length_a   1.000
_cell.length_b   1.000
_cell.length_c   1.000
_cell.angle_alpha   90.00
_cell.angle_beta   90.00
_cell.angle_gamma   90.00
#
_symmetry.space_group_name_H-M   'P 1'
#
loop_
_entity.id
_entity.type
_entity.pdbx_description
1 polymer ?
#
loop_
_entity_poly.entity_id
_entity_poly.type
_entity_poly.pdbx_seq_one_letter_code
_entity_poly.pdbx_strand_id
1 'polypeptide(L)'
;MKPRRHRDTEKLAADERGSTRIRNEEIKSAWIRVNLRLVIPFALCLCASVAFVLSSTRAEQRSAPAPPLEGCLKCHDKIEPMHRFGPTATLDKLDNGKDALGLTCTACHGGNPAATAKEEAHVRPRFPREWIREGRFRIPERSGPFLEKESPEFVRFLNPGDLRIAGETCGSSECHSTQTNAVGKSMMTHGAMLWGAALYNNGGFPIKDTNFGESYGVNGAPQSLVQNPQPTAEQKRLKGILSFLDPLPRWEISQPGNILRVFERGGKRRLETGLPDKDEDPGKPDKGLSARGLGTAQRTDPVYLGLQKTRLLDPTLNFLGTNDHPGDYRSSGCTACHVIYANDRDVRHSAFYSSAGNLGRSQSADVSIPKTESGHPIKHQLTSRIPTSQCMICHMHPGENMVASYMGLTWWDNETDGDKMYPAQQHDPSQSEEERKLNSNPEAASLRGLWSEQEFLDQTGTREFNAQLKRTQFADFHGHG
;
A
#
# COMPACT_ATOMS: atom_id res chain seq x y z
N MET A 1 -29.69 54.01 -34.39
CA MET A 1 -30.99 53.35 -34.16
C MET A 1 -30.86 52.42 -32.96
N LYS A 2 -31.81 52.50 -32.02
CA LYS A 2 -31.88 51.78 -30.74
C LYS A 2 -31.74 50.25 -30.88
N PRO A 3 -31.20 49.55 -29.86
CA PRO A 3 -31.70 48.24 -29.48
C PRO A 3 -32.73 48.38 -28.35
N ARG A 4 -33.82 47.63 -28.45
CA ARG A 4 -34.87 47.54 -27.43
C ARG A 4 -35.29 46.07 -27.30
N ARG A 5 -35.51 45.66 -26.04
CA ARG A 5 -36.38 44.56 -25.56
C ARG A 5 -35.80 43.16 -25.74
N HIS A 6 -36.04 42.16 -24.89
CA HIS A 6 -36.75 41.91 -23.61
C HIS A 6 -36.31 40.44 -23.30
N ARG A 7 -36.24 39.86 -22.10
CA ARG A 7 -37.24 39.73 -21.03
C ARG A 7 -36.59 38.80 -20.00
N ASP A 8 -36.61 39.19 -18.73
CA ASP A 8 -36.33 38.28 -17.61
C ASP A 8 -37.62 37.58 -17.18
N THR A 9 -37.54 36.27 -16.93
CA THR A 9 -38.57 35.50 -16.23
C THR A 9 -37.88 34.48 -15.32
N GLU A 10 -37.76 34.81 -14.04
CA GLU A 10 -37.57 33.85 -12.95
C GLU A 10 -38.42 34.31 -11.76
N LYS A 11 -39.31 33.44 -11.28
CA LYS A 11 -39.77 33.32 -9.88
C LYS A 11 -40.84 32.25 -9.79
N LEU A 12 -40.56 31.16 -9.07
CA LEU A 12 -41.50 30.37 -8.26
C LEU A 12 -40.70 29.39 -7.38
N ALA A 13 -41.26 29.13 -6.20
CA ALA A 13 -40.77 28.31 -5.07
C ALA A 13 -39.69 28.98 -4.18
N ALA A 14 -39.72 28.89 -2.86
CA ALA A 14 -40.72 28.52 -1.86
C ALA A 14 -40.06 28.89 -0.51
N ASP A 15 -40.72 29.66 0.35
CA ASP A 15 -40.30 29.81 1.75
C ASP A 15 -41.47 30.36 2.57
N GLU A 16 -41.99 29.59 3.52
CA GLU A 16 -42.71 30.13 4.68
C GLU A 16 -42.47 29.27 5.93
N ARG A 17 -41.56 29.78 6.77
CA ARG A 17 -41.79 30.17 8.18
C ARG A 17 -42.43 29.17 9.13
N GLY A 18 -41.61 28.71 10.07
CA GLY A 18 -42.03 28.18 11.36
C GLY A 18 -42.35 29.26 12.41
N SER A 19 -43.12 28.84 13.43
CA SER A 19 -43.34 29.39 14.79
C SER A 19 -44.76 28.97 15.19
N THR A 20 -45.11 28.30 16.30
CA THR A 20 -44.84 28.66 17.71
C THR A 20 -45.50 27.60 18.65
N ARG A 21 -44.88 27.39 19.83
CA ARG A 21 -45.47 27.17 21.19
C ARG A 21 -46.22 25.88 21.61
N ILE A 22 -45.55 25.11 22.48
CA ILE A 22 -45.87 24.73 23.89
C ILE A 22 -47.33 24.37 24.27
N ARG A 23 -47.56 23.13 24.78
CA ARG A 23 -48.09 22.86 26.14
C ARG A 23 -48.16 21.35 26.51
N ASN A 24 -47.83 21.08 27.78
CA ASN A 24 -48.01 19.84 28.54
C ASN A 24 -49.47 19.64 29.02
N GLU A 25 -49.73 18.43 29.53
CA GLU A 25 -50.83 17.92 30.37
C GLU A 25 -51.81 16.95 29.65
N GLU A 26 -51.84 15.65 29.98
CA GLU A 26 -52.32 14.93 31.19
C GLU A 26 -53.85 14.60 31.12
N ILE A 27 -54.22 13.41 31.64
CA ILE A 27 -55.56 13.02 32.16
C ILE A 27 -56.51 12.15 31.29
N LYS A 28 -56.53 10.85 31.66
CA LYS A 28 -57.66 9.97 32.05
C LYS A 28 -58.67 9.39 31.03
N SER A 29 -58.62 8.05 30.96
CA SER A 29 -59.70 7.06 31.17
C SER A 29 -61.14 7.34 30.70
N ALA A 30 -61.69 6.42 29.91
CA ALA A 30 -63.10 6.01 30.03
C ALA A 30 -63.30 4.56 29.58
N TRP A 31 -63.70 3.74 30.53
CA TRP A 31 -64.21 2.39 30.36
C TRP A 31 -65.64 2.44 29.81
N ILE A 32 -65.97 1.58 28.84
CA ILE A 32 -67.36 1.20 28.54
C ILE A 32 -67.49 -0.33 28.66
N ARG A 33 -68.45 -0.71 29.50
CA ARG A 33 -68.86 -2.07 29.87
C ARG A 33 -69.45 -2.81 28.66
N VAL A 34 -69.05 -4.06 28.45
CA VAL A 34 -69.75 -4.98 27.53
C VAL A 34 -70.28 -6.20 28.29
N ASN A 35 -71.48 -6.57 27.84
CA ASN A 35 -72.48 -7.44 28.44
C ASN A 35 -72.07 -8.91 28.64
N LEU A 36 -72.55 -9.43 29.76
CA LEU A 36 -72.44 -10.79 30.29
C LEU A 36 -73.38 -11.77 29.55
N ARG A 37 -73.14 -12.07 28.26
CA ARG A 37 -73.90 -13.12 27.52
C ARG A 37 -73.10 -13.94 26.50
N LEU A 38 -71.78 -14.03 26.68
CA LEU A 38 -70.91 -14.94 25.90
C LEU A 38 -70.02 -15.77 26.85
N VAL A 39 -70.62 -16.27 27.93
CA VAL A 39 -70.05 -17.35 28.74
C VAL A 39 -70.81 -18.59 28.33
N ILE A 40 -70.22 -19.47 27.51
CA ILE A 40 -70.48 -20.92 27.48
C ILE A 40 -69.56 -21.72 26.52
N PRO A 41 -68.80 -21.19 25.53
CA PRO A 41 -67.85 -22.04 24.80
C PRO A 41 -66.36 -21.89 25.16
N PHE A 42 -65.97 -21.10 26.18
CA PHE A 42 -64.55 -20.88 26.51
C PHE A 42 -64.00 -21.78 27.64
N ALA A 43 -64.85 -22.55 28.34
CA ALA A 43 -64.44 -23.32 29.51
C ALA A 43 -63.76 -24.67 29.20
N LEU A 44 -63.72 -25.12 27.93
CA LEU A 44 -63.10 -26.40 27.55
C LEU A 44 -61.69 -26.27 26.93
N CYS A 45 -61.24 -25.07 26.57
CA CYS A 45 -59.86 -24.87 26.07
C CYS A 45 -58.83 -24.60 27.18
N LEU A 46 -59.27 -24.25 28.40
CA LEU A 46 -58.34 -23.84 29.46
C LEU A 46 -57.74 -25.02 30.26
N CYS A 47 -58.36 -26.20 30.23
CA CYS A 47 -57.86 -27.38 30.95
C CYS A 47 -56.79 -28.18 30.18
N ALA A 48 -56.66 -28.00 28.86
CA ALA A 48 -55.61 -28.63 28.06
C ALA A 48 -54.25 -27.89 28.15
N SER A 49 -54.26 -26.62 28.56
CA SER A 49 -53.06 -25.78 28.69
C SER A 49 -52.35 -25.87 30.05
N VAL A 50 -52.95 -26.51 31.06
CA VAL A 50 -52.36 -26.62 32.41
C VAL A 50 -51.67 -27.97 32.65
N ALA A 51 -51.96 -29.01 31.84
CA ALA A 51 -51.32 -30.32 31.97
C ALA A 51 -49.99 -30.48 31.19
N PHE A 52 -49.64 -29.54 30.31
CA PHE A 52 -48.39 -29.59 29.52
C PHE A 52 -47.22 -28.79 30.12
N VAL A 53 -47.42 -28.13 31.27
CA VAL A 53 -46.41 -27.25 31.90
C VAL A 53 -45.66 -27.94 33.05
N LEU A 54 -45.94 -29.21 33.37
CA LEU A 54 -45.32 -29.91 34.52
C LEU A 54 -44.55 -31.19 34.17
N SER A 55 -44.10 -31.35 32.92
CA SER A 55 -43.15 -32.42 32.56
C SER A 55 -42.21 -32.01 31.43
N SER A 56 -41.40 -30.99 31.68
CA SER A 56 -40.07 -30.91 31.08
C SER A 56 -39.11 -30.35 32.11
N THR A 57 -38.56 -31.22 32.96
CA THR A 57 -37.23 -31.00 33.52
C THR A 57 -36.27 -31.04 32.34
N ARG A 58 -36.19 -29.92 31.63
CA ARG A 58 -35.13 -29.65 30.66
C ARG A 58 -33.88 -29.60 31.53
N ALA A 59 -33.13 -30.69 31.57
CA ALA A 59 -31.75 -30.64 32.00
C ALA A 59 -31.15 -29.44 31.26
N GLU A 60 -30.66 -28.45 32.02
CA GLU A 60 -29.72 -27.49 31.46
C GLU A 60 -28.58 -28.33 30.89
N GLN A 61 -28.64 -28.63 29.60
CA GLN A 61 -27.44 -28.84 28.83
C GLN A 61 -26.68 -27.55 29.02
N ARG A 62 -25.75 -27.55 29.98
CA ARG A 62 -24.58 -26.69 29.93
C ARG A 62 -24.10 -26.81 28.49
N SER A 63 -24.33 -25.76 27.70
CA SER A 63 -23.71 -25.66 26.39
C SER A 63 -22.24 -25.95 26.64
N ALA A 64 -21.69 -26.96 25.96
CA ALA A 64 -20.25 -27.15 25.97
C ALA A 64 -19.61 -25.76 25.74
N PRO A 65 -18.58 -25.38 26.52
CA PRO A 65 -17.93 -24.09 26.32
C PRO A 65 -17.63 -23.95 24.83
N ALA A 66 -18.02 -22.82 24.24
CA ALA A 66 -17.78 -22.57 22.83
C ALA A 66 -16.31 -22.90 22.56
N PRO A 67 -16.01 -23.75 21.56
CA PRO A 67 -14.64 -24.16 21.30
C PRO A 67 -13.78 -22.89 21.13
N PRO A 68 -12.54 -22.87 21.66
CA PRO A 68 -11.70 -21.69 21.59
C PRO A 68 -11.59 -21.25 20.14
N LEU A 69 -12.18 -20.07 19.86
CA LEU A 69 -12.29 -19.44 18.55
C LEU A 69 -10.94 -18.83 18.17
N GLU A 70 -9.89 -19.65 18.02
CA GLU A 70 -8.61 -19.28 17.39
C GLU A 70 -7.78 -20.55 17.06
N GLY A 71 -8.28 -21.35 16.12
CA GLY A 71 -7.57 -22.51 15.55
C GLY A 71 -6.24 -22.16 14.91
N CYS A 72 -6.01 -20.89 14.57
CA CYS A 72 -4.76 -20.33 14.06
C CYS A 72 -3.55 -20.69 14.94
N LEU A 73 -3.72 -20.65 16.27
CA LEU A 73 -2.64 -20.90 17.24
C LEU A 73 -2.22 -22.37 17.33
N LYS A 74 -2.96 -23.29 16.70
CA LYS A 74 -2.49 -24.68 16.57
C LYS A 74 -1.26 -24.80 15.67
N CYS A 75 -1.10 -23.87 14.72
CA CYS A 75 0.06 -23.80 13.83
C CYS A 75 0.96 -22.61 14.19
N HIS A 76 0.37 -21.44 14.42
CA HIS A 76 1.08 -20.19 14.75
C HIS A 76 1.34 -20.06 16.26
N ASP A 77 1.82 -21.12 16.89
CA ASP A 77 2.13 -21.12 18.32
C ASP A 77 3.24 -20.11 18.65
N LYS A 78 3.14 -19.45 19.81
CA LYS A 78 4.07 -18.43 20.34
C LYS A 78 4.22 -17.16 19.50
N ILE A 79 3.38 -16.93 18.49
CA ILE A 79 3.36 -15.65 17.78
C ILE A 79 3.18 -14.48 18.77
N GLU A 80 3.85 -13.37 18.50
CA GLU A 80 3.77 -12.17 19.35
C GLU A 80 2.40 -11.49 19.27
N PRO A 81 1.99 -10.77 20.34
CA PRO A 81 0.85 -9.88 20.25
C PRO A 81 1.17 -8.71 19.32
N MET A 82 0.29 -8.50 18.33
CA MET A 82 0.40 -7.41 17.37
C MET A 82 0.41 -6.05 18.09
N HIS A 83 -0.55 -5.84 19.00
CA HIS A 83 -0.50 -4.76 19.98
C HIS A 83 0.11 -5.27 21.27
N ARG A 84 1.36 -4.89 21.53
CA ARG A 84 2.05 -5.19 22.80
C ARG A 84 1.43 -4.42 23.97
N PHE A 85 1.03 -3.18 23.71
CA PHE A 85 0.56 -2.24 24.71
C PHE A 85 -0.92 -1.97 24.49
N GLY A 86 -1.71 -2.11 25.56
CA GLY A 86 -3.12 -1.75 25.59
C GLY A 86 -3.46 -0.92 26.84
N PRO A 87 -4.70 -0.43 26.95
CA PRO A 87 -5.12 0.42 28.07
C PRO A 87 -5.00 -0.25 29.45
N THR A 88 -5.12 -1.57 29.49
CA THR A 88 -5.20 -2.37 30.72
C THR A 88 -4.08 -3.40 30.86
N ALA A 89 -3.30 -3.64 29.81
CA ALA A 89 -2.29 -4.69 29.79
C ALA A 89 -1.08 -4.33 28.92
N THR A 90 0.08 -4.85 29.30
CA THR A 90 1.26 -4.95 28.43
C THR A 90 1.60 -6.43 28.31
N LEU A 91 1.56 -6.96 27.10
CA LEU A 91 1.68 -8.39 26.83
C LEU A 91 2.95 -8.67 26.01
N ASP A 92 3.77 -9.61 26.48
CA ASP A 92 4.89 -10.14 25.69
C ASP A 92 4.49 -11.39 24.88
N LYS A 93 3.31 -11.97 25.16
CA LYS A 93 2.70 -13.13 24.50
C LYS A 93 1.19 -12.92 24.44
N LEU A 94 0.52 -13.54 23.48
CA LEU A 94 -0.95 -13.51 23.42
C LEU A 94 -1.55 -14.07 24.72
N ASP A 95 -2.60 -13.41 25.22
CA ASP A 95 -3.41 -13.88 26.34
C ASP A 95 -4.69 -14.53 25.79
N ASN A 96 -4.82 -15.85 25.94
CA ASN A 96 -5.94 -16.62 25.41
C ASN A 96 -6.21 -16.33 23.91
N GLY A 97 -5.14 -16.17 23.14
CA GLY A 97 -5.19 -15.88 21.70
C GLY A 97 -5.54 -14.45 21.32
N LYS A 98 -5.46 -13.52 22.29
CA LYS A 98 -5.73 -12.10 22.09
C LYS A 98 -4.49 -11.25 22.38
N ASP A 99 -4.37 -10.15 21.66
CA ASP A 99 -3.37 -9.13 21.94
C ASP A 99 -3.78 -8.20 23.09
N ALA A 100 -2.97 -7.17 23.38
CA ALA A 100 -3.24 -6.28 24.52
C ALA A 100 -4.49 -5.38 24.34
N LEU A 101 -5.07 -5.34 23.12
CA LEU A 101 -6.36 -4.70 22.85
C LEU A 101 -7.52 -5.70 22.85
N GLY A 102 -7.27 -6.98 23.14
CA GLY A 102 -8.28 -8.03 23.12
C GLY A 102 -8.63 -8.52 21.71
N LEU A 103 -7.84 -8.15 20.70
CA LEU A 103 -8.08 -8.56 19.31
C LEU A 103 -7.49 -9.93 19.04
N THR A 104 -8.22 -10.74 18.29
CA THR A 104 -7.77 -12.06 17.84
C THR A 104 -7.16 -12.00 16.43
N CYS A 105 -6.50 -13.06 15.97
CA CYS A 105 -5.88 -13.11 14.64
C CYS A 105 -6.89 -12.78 13.53
N THR A 106 -8.07 -13.42 13.60
CA THR A 106 -9.11 -13.31 12.58
C THR A 106 -9.86 -11.97 12.61
N ALA A 107 -9.80 -11.22 13.73
CA ALA A 107 -10.33 -9.85 13.80
C ALA A 107 -9.64 -8.92 12.77
N CYS A 108 -8.33 -9.04 12.62
CA CYS A 108 -7.57 -8.28 11.62
C CYS A 108 -7.51 -9.01 10.27
N HIS A 109 -7.09 -10.28 10.26
CA HIS A 109 -6.77 -11.01 9.03
C HIS A 109 -7.97 -11.67 8.34
N GLY A 110 -9.13 -11.81 9.01
CA GLY A 110 -10.23 -12.63 8.52
C GLY A 110 -9.88 -14.13 8.54
N GLY A 111 -10.31 -14.88 7.51
CA GLY A 111 -10.14 -16.34 7.48
C GLY A 111 -11.13 -17.08 8.38
N ASN A 112 -10.89 -18.38 8.62
CA ASN A 112 -11.77 -19.22 9.42
C ASN A 112 -11.12 -19.60 10.77
N PRO A 113 -11.53 -18.99 11.90
CA PRO A 113 -10.94 -19.26 13.22
C PRO A 113 -11.29 -20.63 13.79
N ALA A 114 -12.30 -21.31 13.27
CA ALA A 114 -12.70 -22.64 13.75
C ALA A 114 -11.91 -23.77 13.09
N ALA A 115 -11.31 -23.50 11.93
CA ALA A 115 -10.53 -24.47 11.18
C ALA A 115 -9.16 -24.71 11.84
N THR A 116 -8.67 -25.93 11.69
CA THR A 116 -7.35 -26.35 12.21
C THR A 116 -6.44 -26.94 11.13
N ALA A 117 -6.98 -27.07 9.91
CA ALA A 117 -6.22 -27.34 8.70
C ALA A 117 -5.98 -26.02 7.95
N LYS A 118 -4.76 -25.86 7.40
CA LYS A 118 -4.33 -24.65 6.69
C LYS A 118 -5.28 -24.30 5.53
N GLU A 119 -5.69 -25.31 4.78
CA GLU A 119 -6.49 -25.20 3.55
C GLU A 119 -7.91 -24.69 3.79
N GLU A 120 -8.41 -24.82 5.03
CA GLU A 120 -9.72 -24.37 5.50
C GLU A 120 -9.64 -23.06 6.28
N ALA A 121 -8.51 -22.81 6.96
CA ALA A 121 -8.29 -21.60 7.76
C ALA A 121 -7.87 -20.40 6.91
N HIS A 122 -6.97 -20.59 5.95
CA HIS A 122 -6.36 -19.52 5.17
C HIS A 122 -7.27 -19.07 4.01
N VAL A 123 -7.30 -17.76 3.76
CA VAL A 123 -7.89 -17.22 2.54
C VAL A 123 -6.97 -17.56 1.37
N ARG A 124 -7.52 -18.09 0.27
CA ARG A 124 -6.74 -18.49 -0.90
C ARG A 124 -6.55 -17.32 -1.87
N PRO A 125 -5.35 -17.14 -2.44
CA PRO A 125 -5.15 -16.18 -3.51
C PRO A 125 -5.92 -16.60 -4.78
N ARG A 126 -6.32 -15.63 -5.59
CA ARG A 126 -6.88 -15.84 -6.93
C ARG A 126 -5.85 -16.44 -7.88
N PHE A 127 -4.58 -16.08 -7.70
CA PHE A 127 -3.48 -16.51 -8.57
C PHE A 127 -2.47 -17.38 -7.81
N PRO A 128 -2.83 -18.60 -7.36
CA PRO A 128 -1.98 -19.41 -6.49
C PRO A 128 -0.61 -19.76 -7.09
N ARG A 129 -0.49 -19.82 -8.43
CA ARG A 129 0.79 -20.08 -9.10
C ARG A 129 1.82 -18.97 -8.89
N GLU A 130 1.38 -17.74 -8.67
CA GLU A 130 2.27 -16.60 -8.44
C GLU A 130 2.74 -16.53 -6.98
N TRP A 131 1.91 -16.96 -6.03
CA TRP A 131 2.18 -16.87 -4.59
C TRP A 131 2.77 -18.14 -3.97
N ILE A 132 2.63 -19.29 -4.65
CA ILE A 132 3.06 -20.58 -4.15
C ILE A 132 4.19 -21.10 -5.02
N ARG A 133 5.40 -21.15 -4.46
CA ARG A 133 6.59 -21.71 -5.11
C ARG A 133 7.03 -22.95 -4.33
N GLU A 134 7.30 -24.03 -5.06
CA GLU A 134 7.71 -25.32 -4.45
C GLU A 134 6.73 -25.82 -3.36
N GLY A 135 5.43 -25.59 -3.54
CA GLY A 135 4.39 -25.99 -2.59
C GLY A 135 4.32 -25.14 -1.31
N ARG A 136 5.14 -24.08 -1.20
CA ARG A 136 5.15 -23.15 -0.06
C ARG A 136 4.68 -21.77 -0.47
N PHE A 137 3.92 -21.13 0.42
CA PHE A 137 3.53 -19.74 0.25
C PHE A 137 4.75 -18.86 0.56
N ARG A 138 5.11 -17.98 -0.37
CA ARG A 138 6.14 -16.95 -0.21
C ARG A 138 5.61 -15.67 -0.84
N ILE A 139 5.85 -14.53 -0.22
CA ILE A 139 5.60 -13.24 -0.87
C ILE A 139 6.68 -13.08 -1.95
N PRO A 140 6.34 -13.10 -3.24
CA PRO A 140 7.34 -12.94 -4.28
C PRO A 140 7.99 -11.57 -4.20
N GLU A 141 9.23 -11.48 -4.63
CA GLU A 141 9.88 -10.21 -4.88
C GLU A 141 9.06 -9.41 -5.90
N ARG A 142 8.96 -8.09 -5.69
CA ARG A 142 8.26 -7.16 -6.58
C ARG A 142 6.80 -7.51 -6.82
N SER A 143 6.11 -8.05 -5.81
CA SER A 143 4.73 -8.50 -5.91
C SER A 143 3.66 -7.40 -5.87
N GLY A 144 4.05 -6.12 -5.78
CA GLY A 144 3.11 -4.98 -5.68
C GLY A 144 2.00 -5.00 -6.75
N PRO A 145 2.34 -5.01 -8.06
CA PRO A 145 1.33 -5.07 -9.12
C PRO A 145 0.48 -6.34 -9.15
N PHE A 146 1.00 -7.46 -8.61
CA PHE A 146 0.21 -8.70 -8.49
C PHE A 146 -0.80 -8.62 -7.36
N LEU A 147 -0.45 -7.98 -6.25
CA LEU A 147 -1.34 -7.77 -5.11
C LEU A 147 -2.58 -6.92 -5.47
N GLU A 148 -2.50 -6.06 -6.49
CA GLU A 148 -3.68 -5.32 -7.00
C GLU A 148 -4.71 -6.18 -7.72
N LYS A 149 -4.31 -7.34 -8.22
CA LYS A 149 -5.23 -8.25 -8.92
C LYS A 149 -5.93 -9.20 -7.95
N GLU A 150 -5.49 -9.25 -6.71
CA GLU A 150 -6.00 -10.17 -5.69
C GLU A 150 -7.35 -9.73 -5.11
N SER A 151 -7.96 -10.62 -4.32
CA SER A 151 -9.22 -10.31 -3.65
C SER A 151 -9.01 -9.46 -2.40
N PRO A 152 -9.98 -8.60 -2.03
CA PRO A 152 -9.89 -7.81 -0.80
C PRO A 152 -9.69 -8.69 0.44
N GLU A 153 -10.30 -9.88 0.46
CA GLU A 153 -10.15 -10.86 1.53
C GLU A 153 -8.73 -11.40 1.61
N PHE A 154 -8.10 -11.69 0.46
CA PHE A 154 -6.71 -12.15 0.43
C PHE A 154 -5.73 -11.02 0.78
N VAL A 155 -5.98 -9.80 0.30
CA VAL A 155 -5.21 -8.61 0.68
C VAL A 155 -5.28 -8.39 2.18
N ARG A 156 -6.48 -8.45 2.78
CA ARG A 156 -6.69 -8.36 4.23
C ARG A 156 -5.96 -9.46 4.98
N PHE A 157 -6.07 -10.69 4.49
CA PHE A 157 -5.44 -11.86 5.11
C PHE A 157 -3.93 -11.74 5.11
N LEU A 158 -3.34 -11.25 4.02
CA LEU A 158 -1.90 -11.06 3.89
C LEU A 158 -1.39 -9.85 4.69
N ASN A 159 -2.04 -8.69 4.54
CA ASN A 159 -1.67 -7.45 5.20
C ASN A 159 -2.92 -6.63 5.57
N PRO A 160 -3.39 -6.72 6.82
CA PRO A 160 -4.51 -5.90 7.28
C PRO A 160 -4.18 -4.41 7.34
N GLY A 161 -2.90 -4.01 7.25
CA GLY A 161 -2.50 -2.60 7.20
C GLY A 161 -2.48 -1.99 5.79
N ASP A 162 -2.77 -2.76 4.74
CA ASP A 162 -2.82 -2.28 3.36
C ASP A 162 -3.91 -1.19 3.22
N LEU A 163 -3.61 -0.07 2.56
CA LEU A 163 -4.50 1.10 2.53
C LEU A 163 -5.86 0.82 1.88
N ARG A 164 -5.96 -0.22 1.05
CA ARG A 164 -7.22 -0.63 0.42
C ARG A 164 -8.20 -1.25 1.41
N ILE A 165 -7.71 -1.82 2.52
CA ILE A 165 -8.55 -2.47 3.54
C ILE A 165 -8.34 -1.90 4.96
N ALA A 166 -7.33 -1.04 5.16
CA ALA A 166 -6.99 -0.46 6.45
C ALA A 166 -8.17 0.24 7.12
N GLY A 167 -9.12 0.77 6.34
CA GLY A 167 -10.36 1.37 6.87
C GLY A 167 -11.28 0.36 7.57
N GLU A 168 -11.25 -0.91 7.19
CA GLU A 168 -12.07 -1.98 7.77
C GLU A 168 -11.36 -2.75 8.89
N THR A 169 -10.04 -2.60 9.00
CA THR A 169 -9.20 -3.27 9.99
C THR A 169 -8.73 -2.28 11.06
N CYS A 170 -7.66 -1.54 10.80
CA CYS A 170 -7.06 -0.55 11.70
C CYS A 170 -8.00 0.64 11.95
N GLY A 171 -8.74 1.05 10.93
CA GLY A 171 -9.67 2.17 10.92
C GLY A 171 -11.11 1.81 11.29
N SER A 172 -11.37 0.55 11.66
CA SER A 172 -12.67 0.13 12.18
C SER A 172 -13.06 1.02 13.37
N SER A 173 -14.37 1.21 13.58
CA SER A 173 -15.01 2.44 14.07
C SER A 173 -14.55 3.05 15.41
N GLU A 174 -13.58 2.47 16.11
CA GLU A 174 -13.07 2.97 17.40
C GLU A 174 -11.52 2.92 17.55
N CYS A 175 -10.74 2.59 16.51
CA CYS A 175 -9.27 2.45 16.63
C CYS A 175 -8.48 3.60 15.99
N HIS A 176 -8.27 3.59 14.66
CA HIS A 176 -7.36 4.52 13.95
C HIS A 176 -7.99 5.19 12.72
N SER A 177 -9.30 5.46 12.73
CA SER A 177 -10.03 6.01 11.58
C SER A 177 -9.45 7.33 11.05
N THR A 178 -8.99 8.20 11.94
CA THR A 178 -8.34 9.47 11.56
C THR A 178 -7.01 9.23 10.85
N GLN A 179 -6.18 8.33 11.38
CA GLN A 179 -4.86 8.03 10.84
C GLN A 179 -4.98 7.30 9.49
N THR A 180 -5.87 6.32 9.37
CA THR A 180 -6.09 5.61 8.10
C THR A 180 -6.59 6.55 7.01
N ASN A 181 -7.48 7.48 7.34
CA ASN A 181 -7.95 8.51 6.40
C ASN A 181 -6.83 9.47 5.97
N ALA A 182 -6.02 9.92 6.91
CA ALA A 182 -4.92 10.86 6.65
C ALA A 182 -3.81 10.21 5.81
N VAL A 183 -3.38 9.00 6.18
CA VAL A 183 -2.32 8.27 5.46
C VAL A 183 -2.79 7.90 4.05
N GLY A 184 -4.03 7.43 3.89
CA GLY A 184 -4.62 7.09 2.59
C GLY A 184 -4.67 8.25 1.59
N LYS A 185 -4.50 9.50 2.05
CA LYS A 185 -4.47 10.72 1.24
C LYS A 185 -3.14 11.47 1.30
N SER A 186 -2.12 10.86 1.89
CA SER A 186 -0.80 11.48 2.06
C SER A 186 0.07 11.37 0.81
N MET A 187 1.09 12.20 0.70
CA MET A 187 2.06 12.14 -0.40
C MET A 187 2.80 10.80 -0.48
N MET A 188 2.99 10.10 0.65
CA MET A 188 3.59 8.76 0.67
C MET A 188 2.69 7.68 0.03
N THR A 189 1.40 7.98 -0.13
CA THR A 189 0.45 7.14 -0.86
C THR A 189 0.41 7.54 -2.33
N HIS A 190 0.24 8.83 -2.61
CA HIS A 190 -0.10 9.27 -3.96
C HIS A 190 1.06 9.78 -4.81
N GLY A 191 2.26 10.06 -4.25
CA GLY A 191 3.45 10.43 -5.02
C GLY A 191 3.33 11.69 -5.89
N ALA A 192 2.26 12.46 -5.72
CA ALA A 192 1.81 13.46 -6.69
C ALA A 192 2.89 14.52 -6.96
N MET A 193 3.65 14.93 -5.93
CA MET A 193 4.71 15.91 -6.07
C MET A 193 5.68 15.59 -7.23
N LEU A 194 6.13 14.33 -7.36
CA LEU A 194 7.02 13.94 -8.45
C LEU A 194 6.33 14.06 -9.81
N TRP A 195 5.12 13.51 -9.94
CA TRP A 195 4.40 13.51 -11.21
C TRP A 195 4.06 14.93 -11.66
N GLY A 196 3.62 15.78 -10.73
CA GLY A 196 3.39 17.20 -10.98
C GLY A 196 4.66 17.91 -11.43
N ALA A 197 5.78 17.71 -10.72
CA ALA A 197 7.07 18.30 -11.08
C ALA A 197 7.56 17.83 -12.45
N ALA A 198 7.51 16.53 -12.72
CA ALA A 198 7.92 15.95 -13.99
C ALA A 198 7.06 16.47 -15.14
N LEU A 199 5.73 16.46 -15.00
CA LEU A 199 4.82 16.92 -16.06
C LEU A 199 4.96 18.42 -16.30
N TYR A 200 4.96 19.24 -15.25
CA TYR A 200 5.03 20.69 -15.38
C TYR A 200 6.39 21.15 -15.93
N ASN A 201 7.50 20.69 -15.34
CA ASN A 201 8.85 21.14 -15.72
C ASN A 201 9.23 20.70 -17.13
N ASN A 202 8.67 19.59 -17.62
CA ASN A 202 8.95 19.08 -18.96
C ASN A 202 7.89 19.55 -20.00
N GLY A 203 6.89 20.34 -19.57
CA GLY A 203 5.83 20.85 -20.43
C GLY A 203 4.81 19.79 -20.89
N GLY A 204 4.75 18.64 -20.22
CA GLY A 204 3.75 17.59 -20.46
C GLY A 204 2.36 17.94 -19.89
N PHE A 205 2.30 18.79 -18.86
CA PHE A 205 1.04 19.33 -18.34
C PHE A 205 1.20 20.82 -17.98
N PRO A 206 0.29 21.71 -18.42
CA PRO A 206 0.51 23.16 -18.33
C PRO A 206 0.25 23.76 -16.95
N ILE A 207 -0.20 22.96 -15.97
CA ILE A 207 -0.60 23.42 -14.64
C ILE A 207 0.45 23.00 -13.62
N LYS A 208 0.89 23.94 -12.79
CA LYS A 208 1.88 23.72 -11.74
C LYS A 208 1.30 22.98 -10.52
N ASP A 209 0.08 23.34 -10.13
CA ASP A 209 -0.67 22.58 -9.13
C ASP A 209 -0.83 21.15 -9.64
N THR A 210 -0.54 20.18 -8.78
CA THR A 210 -0.54 18.79 -9.23
C THR A 210 -1.95 18.26 -9.39
N ASN A 211 -2.22 17.64 -10.53
CA ASN A 211 -3.52 17.03 -10.85
C ASN A 211 -3.48 15.50 -10.88
N PHE A 212 -2.30 14.89 -10.77
CA PHE A 212 -2.13 13.45 -10.92
C PHE A 212 -1.45 12.82 -9.70
N GLY A 213 -1.92 11.65 -9.30
CA GLY A 213 -1.32 10.87 -8.22
C GLY A 213 -1.81 9.41 -8.22
N GLU A 214 -1.13 8.58 -7.43
CA GLU A 214 -1.52 7.18 -7.24
C GLU A 214 -2.54 7.02 -6.11
N SER A 215 -3.54 6.18 -6.36
CA SER A 215 -4.44 5.68 -5.33
C SER A 215 -5.21 4.51 -5.90
N TYR A 216 -5.43 3.48 -5.09
CA TYR A 216 -6.10 2.26 -5.51
C TYR A 216 -7.27 1.97 -4.57
N GLY A 217 -8.41 1.59 -5.16
CA GLY A 217 -9.60 1.21 -4.41
C GLY A 217 -9.50 -0.21 -3.84
N VAL A 218 -10.54 -0.64 -3.12
CA VAL A 218 -10.63 -1.98 -2.50
C VAL A 218 -10.40 -3.11 -3.50
N ASN A 219 -10.78 -2.91 -4.76
CA ASN A 219 -10.62 -3.88 -5.86
C ASN A 219 -9.30 -3.75 -6.62
N GLY A 220 -8.40 -2.88 -6.17
CA GLY A 220 -7.12 -2.57 -6.79
C GLY A 220 -7.19 -1.73 -8.07
N ALA A 221 -8.36 -1.20 -8.43
CA ALA A 221 -8.47 -0.27 -9.55
C ALA A 221 -7.92 1.11 -9.14
N PRO A 222 -7.20 1.81 -10.04
CA PRO A 222 -6.83 3.20 -9.82
C PRO A 222 -8.08 4.07 -9.57
N GLN A 223 -8.00 4.98 -8.61
CA GLN A 223 -9.11 5.86 -8.23
C GLN A 223 -8.66 7.31 -8.09
N SER A 224 -9.59 8.23 -8.32
CA SER A 224 -9.36 9.65 -8.06
C SER A 224 -9.53 9.97 -6.57
N LEU A 225 -8.68 10.86 -6.06
CA LEU A 225 -8.85 11.45 -4.74
C LEU A 225 -9.51 12.81 -4.91
N VAL A 226 -10.70 13.00 -4.35
CA VAL A 226 -11.46 14.26 -4.47
C VAL A 226 -11.58 14.93 -3.11
N GLN A 227 -11.19 16.20 -3.04
CA GLN A 227 -11.31 17.00 -1.83
C GLN A 227 -12.76 17.47 -1.67
N ASN A 228 -13.40 17.11 -0.56
CA ASN A 228 -14.76 17.51 -0.23
C ASN A 228 -14.82 18.00 1.24
N PRO A 229 -15.21 19.26 1.51
CA PRO A 229 -15.56 20.30 0.55
C PRO A 229 -14.35 20.76 -0.27
N GLN A 230 -14.62 21.35 -1.44
CA GLN A 230 -13.58 21.92 -2.30
C GLN A 230 -12.79 23.02 -1.56
N PRO A 231 -11.47 23.12 -1.77
CA PRO A 231 -10.65 24.09 -1.07
C PRO A 231 -10.92 25.51 -1.56
N THR A 232 -10.87 26.48 -0.64
CA THR A 232 -10.92 27.91 -1.00
C THR A 232 -9.65 28.36 -1.72
N ALA A 233 -9.71 29.46 -2.48
CA ALA A 233 -8.53 30.01 -3.14
C ALA A 233 -7.37 30.30 -2.17
N GLU A 234 -7.70 30.74 -0.94
CA GLU A 234 -6.71 30.95 0.12
C GLU A 234 -6.08 29.64 0.59
N GLN A 235 -6.88 28.60 0.80
CA GLN A 235 -6.38 27.27 1.19
C GLN A 235 -5.46 26.66 0.11
N LYS A 236 -5.82 26.78 -1.18
CA LYS A 236 -4.95 26.35 -2.27
C LYS A 236 -3.62 27.10 -2.25
N ARG A 237 -3.68 28.44 -2.17
CA ARG A 237 -2.50 29.31 -2.27
C ARG A 237 -1.57 29.23 -1.05
N LEU A 238 -2.12 29.15 0.16
CA LEU A 238 -1.35 29.23 1.41
C LEU A 238 -1.04 27.87 2.04
N LYS A 239 -1.84 26.85 1.76
CA LYS A 239 -1.69 25.52 2.38
C LYS A 239 -1.43 24.41 1.36
N GLY A 240 -1.45 24.71 0.06
CA GLY A 240 -1.23 23.71 -0.98
C GLY A 240 -2.31 22.62 -1.04
N ILE A 241 -3.53 22.89 -0.54
CA ILE A 241 -4.62 21.91 -0.57
C ILE A 241 -5.08 21.74 -2.02
N LEU A 242 -5.00 20.51 -2.54
CA LEU A 242 -5.41 20.18 -3.89
C LEU A 242 -6.94 19.95 -3.97
N SER A 243 -7.53 20.30 -5.10
CA SER A 243 -8.96 20.07 -5.37
C SER A 243 -9.26 18.59 -5.65
N PHE A 244 -8.36 17.93 -6.35
CA PHE A 244 -8.43 16.51 -6.68
C PHE A 244 -7.05 16.01 -7.12
N LEU A 245 -6.90 14.69 -7.22
CA LEU A 245 -5.85 13.99 -7.93
C LEU A 245 -6.49 12.86 -8.75
N ASP A 246 -6.17 12.79 -10.03
CA ASP A 246 -6.58 11.70 -10.91
C ASP A 246 -5.42 10.70 -11.10
N PRO A 247 -5.74 9.42 -11.39
CA PRO A 247 -4.73 8.50 -11.90
C PRO A 247 -4.10 9.05 -13.19
N LEU A 248 -2.81 8.77 -13.40
CA LEU A 248 -2.16 9.15 -14.63
C LEU A 248 -2.85 8.44 -15.82
N PRO A 249 -3.26 9.17 -16.87
CA PRO A 249 -3.86 8.54 -18.05
C PRO A 249 -2.86 7.61 -18.70
N ARG A 250 -3.38 6.54 -19.34
CA ARG A 250 -2.57 5.62 -20.14
C ARG A 250 -1.75 6.39 -21.17
N TRP A 251 -0.46 6.08 -21.28
CA TRP A 251 0.47 6.84 -22.12
C TRP A 251 0.06 6.80 -23.60
N GLU A 252 -0.63 5.76 -24.04
CA GLU A 252 -1.10 5.53 -25.42
C GLU A 252 -2.06 6.62 -25.91
N ILE A 253 -2.76 7.30 -24.99
CA ILE A 253 -3.72 8.37 -25.32
C ILE A 253 -3.16 9.78 -25.06
N SER A 254 -1.94 9.89 -24.50
CA SER A 254 -1.30 11.18 -24.29
C SER A 254 -0.88 11.81 -25.62
N GLN A 255 -0.67 13.13 -25.63
CA GLN A 255 -0.13 13.88 -26.77
C GLN A 255 1.03 14.75 -26.28
N PRO A 256 2.11 14.93 -27.07
CA PRO A 256 3.28 15.69 -26.62
C PRO A 256 2.91 17.14 -26.29
N GLY A 257 3.08 17.52 -25.03
CA GLY A 257 2.83 18.90 -24.57
C GLY A 257 3.94 19.87 -24.98
N ASN A 258 5.20 19.39 -25.04
CA ASN A 258 6.34 20.17 -25.49
C ASN A 258 6.85 19.73 -26.86
N ILE A 259 6.34 20.37 -27.91
CA ILE A 259 6.74 20.14 -29.31
C ILE A 259 8.16 20.63 -29.64
N LEU A 260 8.80 21.41 -28.75
CA LEU A 260 10.12 22.02 -28.99
C LEU A 260 11.27 21.18 -28.42
N ARG A 261 11.02 20.31 -27.43
CA ARG A 261 12.02 19.35 -26.91
C ARG A 261 12.43 18.27 -27.92
N VAL A 262 11.83 18.32 -29.10
CA VAL A 262 11.79 17.29 -30.14
C VAL A 262 12.60 17.69 -31.39
N PHE A 263 13.28 18.85 -31.38
CA PHE A 263 14.09 19.32 -32.50
C PHE A 263 15.45 18.63 -32.60
N GLU A 264 15.44 17.39 -33.09
CA GLU A 264 16.61 16.76 -33.69
C GLU A 264 16.65 17.10 -35.19
N ARG A 265 17.86 17.23 -35.77
CA ARG A 265 18.05 17.49 -37.20
C ARG A 265 17.38 16.39 -38.03
N GLY A 266 16.77 16.79 -39.16
CA GLY A 266 15.88 15.95 -39.96
C GLY A 266 16.46 14.60 -40.40
N GLY A 267 15.63 13.57 -40.31
CA GLY A 267 15.97 12.19 -40.64
C GLY A 267 15.24 11.63 -41.88
N LYS A 268 15.56 10.39 -42.25
CA LYS A 268 14.96 9.64 -43.38
C LYS A 268 13.48 9.24 -43.12
N ARG A 269 12.82 8.62 -44.12
CA ARG A 269 11.43 8.11 -44.03
C ARG A 269 11.27 7.19 -42.81
N ARG A 270 10.19 7.34 -42.05
CA ARG A 270 9.93 6.55 -40.82
C ARG A 270 9.40 5.15 -41.12
N LEU A 271 9.63 4.23 -40.20
CA LEU A 271 9.00 2.91 -40.20
C LEU A 271 7.50 3.07 -40.02
N GLU A 272 6.73 2.25 -40.73
CA GLU A 272 5.31 2.09 -40.50
C GLU A 272 5.10 0.80 -39.71
N THR A 273 4.16 0.81 -38.76
CA THR A 273 3.79 -0.41 -38.04
C THR A 273 3.29 -1.44 -39.05
N GLY A 274 4.04 -2.54 -39.22
CA GLY A 274 3.77 -3.57 -40.24
C GLY A 274 4.64 -3.49 -41.50
N LEU A 275 5.57 -2.52 -41.60
CA LEU A 275 6.45 -2.32 -42.76
C LEU A 275 7.87 -1.93 -42.31
N PRO A 276 8.70 -2.91 -41.85
CA PRO A 276 10.04 -2.66 -41.36
C PRO A 276 11.02 -2.28 -42.49
N ASP A 277 11.96 -1.39 -42.19
CA ASP A 277 13.09 -1.03 -43.05
C ASP A 277 14.27 -1.92 -42.66
N LYS A 278 14.69 -2.77 -43.60
CA LYS A 278 15.78 -3.74 -43.41
C LYS A 278 17.16 -3.10 -43.37
N ASP A 279 17.28 -1.85 -43.82
CA ASP A 279 18.55 -1.14 -43.95
C ASP A 279 18.74 -0.13 -42.79
N GLU A 280 17.93 -0.21 -41.72
CA GLU A 280 18.05 0.62 -40.51
C GLU A 280 19.02 0.01 -39.49
N ASP A 281 19.97 0.82 -39.02
CA ASP A 281 20.93 0.41 -37.99
C ASP A 281 20.20 0.14 -36.65
N PRO A 282 20.33 -1.08 -36.08
CA PRO A 282 19.73 -1.42 -34.79
C PRO A 282 20.20 -0.46 -33.69
N GLY A 283 19.25 0.16 -32.98
CA GLY A 283 19.55 1.05 -31.86
C GLY A 283 20.15 2.40 -32.24
N LYS A 284 20.28 2.73 -33.53
CA LYS A 284 20.73 4.05 -34.02
C LYS A 284 19.75 4.63 -35.05
N PRO A 285 18.51 4.94 -34.64
CA PRO A 285 17.56 5.55 -35.56
C PRO A 285 18.08 6.93 -36.00
N ASP A 286 18.42 7.06 -37.29
CA ASP A 286 18.75 8.32 -38.00
C ASP A 286 17.49 9.20 -38.19
N LYS A 287 16.61 9.20 -37.19
CA LYS A 287 15.27 9.76 -37.23
C LYS A 287 15.10 10.59 -35.98
N GLY A 288 14.83 11.88 -36.16
CA GLY A 288 14.48 12.72 -35.01
C GLY A 288 13.25 12.18 -34.26
N LEU A 289 12.88 12.80 -33.14
CA LEU A 289 11.52 13.28 -32.87
C LEU A 289 10.41 12.91 -33.88
N SER A 290 9.96 13.87 -34.72
CA SER A 290 8.78 13.84 -35.63
C SER A 290 9.07 14.33 -37.08
N ALA A 291 8.09 14.23 -37.99
CA ALA A 291 8.11 14.81 -39.35
C ALA A 291 7.07 15.95 -39.59
N ARG A 292 6.12 16.22 -38.67
CA ARG A 292 5.13 17.35 -38.71
C ARG A 292 4.31 17.40 -37.38
N GLY A 293 3.59 18.51 -37.16
CA GLY A 293 2.98 18.93 -35.88
C GLY A 293 1.82 18.10 -35.29
N LEU A 294 1.12 18.68 -34.29
CA LEU A 294 0.07 18.05 -33.47
C LEU A 294 -1.01 17.32 -34.30
N GLY A 295 -1.42 16.12 -33.86
CA GLY A 295 -2.60 15.42 -34.39
C GLY A 295 -2.37 14.47 -35.58
N THR A 296 -1.13 14.10 -35.90
CA THR A 296 -0.85 13.09 -36.95
C THR A 296 0.04 11.96 -36.44
N ALA A 297 -0.28 10.71 -36.84
CA ALA A 297 0.48 9.48 -36.58
C ALA A 297 0.85 9.19 -35.11
N GLN A 298 -0.16 9.16 -34.23
CA GLN A 298 -0.14 8.61 -32.85
C GLN A 298 1.19 8.84 -32.10
N ARG A 299 1.32 9.98 -31.40
CA ARG A 299 2.43 10.16 -30.47
C ARG A 299 1.95 10.29 -29.05
N THR A 300 2.51 9.40 -28.24
CA THR A 300 2.60 9.48 -26.80
C THR A 300 3.57 10.57 -26.38
N ASP A 301 3.22 11.33 -25.36
CA ASP A 301 4.14 12.23 -24.69
C ASP A 301 5.22 11.41 -23.95
N PRO A 302 6.51 11.59 -24.26
CA PRO A 302 7.60 10.84 -23.63
C PRO A 302 7.67 11.05 -22.11
N VAL A 303 7.14 12.15 -21.57
CA VAL A 303 7.06 12.39 -20.12
C VAL A 303 6.04 11.45 -19.49
N TYR A 304 4.86 11.27 -20.10
CA TYR A 304 3.84 10.32 -19.62
C TYR A 304 4.34 8.88 -19.73
N LEU A 305 5.01 8.54 -20.83
CA LEU A 305 5.64 7.23 -21.00
C LEU A 305 6.72 7.00 -19.94
N GLY A 306 7.60 7.99 -19.74
CA GLY A 306 8.68 7.95 -18.77
C GLY A 306 8.15 7.71 -17.36
N LEU A 307 7.18 8.51 -16.91
CA LEU A 307 6.56 8.37 -15.59
C LEU A 307 5.99 6.97 -15.33
N GLN A 308 5.38 6.36 -16.34
CA GLN A 308 4.80 5.00 -16.21
C GLN A 308 5.85 3.89 -16.27
N LYS A 309 7.00 4.14 -16.89
CA LYS A 309 8.09 3.17 -17.00
C LYS A 309 9.08 3.24 -15.84
N THR A 310 9.49 4.44 -15.45
CA THR A 310 10.59 4.63 -14.50
C THR A 310 10.14 4.53 -13.05
N ARG A 311 8.84 4.76 -12.76
CA ARG A 311 8.21 4.54 -11.44
C ARG A 311 9.14 4.91 -10.26
N LEU A 312 9.70 6.12 -10.31
CA LEU A 312 10.84 6.54 -9.47
C LEU A 312 10.55 6.62 -7.96
N LEU A 313 9.29 6.71 -7.54
CA LEU A 313 8.88 6.69 -6.12
C LEU A 313 8.29 5.34 -5.70
N ASP A 314 8.25 4.38 -6.62
CA ASP A 314 7.57 3.12 -6.35
C ASP A 314 8.52 2.09 -5.76
N PRO A 315 8.02 1.25 -4.85
CA PRO A 315 6.61 1.14 -4.52
C PRO A 315 6.14 2.21 -3.51
N THR A 316 5.06 2.95 -3.77
CA THR A 316 4.49 3.83 -2.72
C THR A 316 3.84 2.99 -1.61
N LEU A 317 3.22 3.62 -0.60
CA LEU A 317 2.49 2.90 0.45
C LEU A 317 1.33 2.03 -0.07
N ASN A 318 0.91 2.18 -1.32
CA ASN A 318 -0.08 1.29 -1.93
C ASN A 318 0.43 -0.14 -2.09
N PHE A 319 1.74 -0.34 -2.20
CA PHE A 319 2.34 -1.60 -2.59
C PHE A 319 3.29 -2.15 -1.54
N LEU A 320 3.44 -3.48 -1.53
CA LEU A 320 4.52 -4.14 -0.81
C LEU A 320 5.87 -3.64 -1.32
N GLY A 321 6.90 -3.66 -0.46
CA GLY A 321 8.28 -3.44 -0.90
C GLY A 321 8.68 -4.42 -2.00
N THR A 322 9.71 -4.08 -2.76
CA THR A 322 10.29 -5.01 -3.74
C THR A 322 10.86 -6.25 -3.05
N ASN A 323 11.40 -6.10 -1.83
CA ASN A 323 11.92 -7.19 -0.99
C ASN A 323 13.00 -8.04 -1.69
N ASP A 324 13.71 -7.44 -2.66
CA ASP A 324 14.69 -8.11 -3.54
C ASP A 324 16.15 -7.82 -3.14
N HIS A 325 16.38 -6.85 -2.26
CA HIS A 325 17.72 -6.48 -1.80
C HIS A 325 17.85 -6.55 -0.28
N PRO A 326 19.05 -6.87 0.25
CA PRO A 326 19.36 -6.72 1.66
C PRO A 326 19.17 -5.27 2.10
N GLY A 327 18.42 -5.05 3.17
CA GLY A 327 18.10 -3.71 3.65
C GLY A 327 16.84 -3.07 3.08
N ASP A 328 16.14 -3.76 2.17
CA ASP A 328 15.01 -3.23 1.42
C ASP A 328 13.74 -4.04 1.66
N TYR A 329 13.45 -4.34 2.92
CA TYR A 329 12.31 -5.16 3.29
C TYR A 329 11.21 -4.36 3.98
N ARG A 330 10.00 -4.41 3.42
CA ARG A 330 8.80 -3.84 4.06
C ARG A 330 7.50 -4.39 3.50
N SER A 331 6.44 -4.15 4.25
CA SER A 331 5.06 -4.33 3.82
C SER A 331 4.51 -3.08 3.09
N SER A 332 3.18 -2.98 2.98
CA SER A 332 2.43 -1.83 2.44
C SER A 332 1.62 -1.12 3.54
N GLY A 333 1.13 0.08 3.23
CA GLY A 333 0.25 0.87 4.08
C GLY A 333 0.78 1.14 5.48
N CYS A 334 -0.05 0.96 6.50
CA CYS A 334 0.34 1.23 7.89
C CYS A 334 1.49 0.33 8.37
N THR A 335 1.52 -0.93 7.92
CA THR A 335 2.55 -1.89 8.36
C THR A 335 3.90 -1.67 7.67
N ALA A 336 3.94 -0.91 6.57
CA ALA A 336 5.21 -0.49 5.94
C ALA A 336 6.13 0.27 6.91
N CYS A 337 5.55 1.04 7.83
CA CYS A 337 6.31 1.80 8.84
C CYS A 337 6.24 1.14 10.22
N HIS A 338 5.07 0.60 10.60
CA HIS A 338 4.83 0.17 11.98
C HIS A 338 5.23 -1.28 12.27
N VAL A 339 5.55 -2.09 11.27
CA VAL A 339 6.07 -3.46 11.45
C VAL A 339 7.50 -3.49 10.91
N ILE A 340 8.45 -3.73 11.81
CA ILE A 340 9.87 -3.53 11.50
C ILE A 340 10.50 -4.79 10.90
N TYR A 341 11.25 -4.59 9.84
CA TYR A 341 12.07 -5.60 9.20
C TYR A 341 13.55 -5.39 9.54
N ALA A 342 14.33 -6.47 9.44
CA ALA A 342 15.78 -6.43 9.62
C ALA A 342 16.41 -5.82 8.36
N ASN A 343 16.71 -4.52 8.40
CA ASN A 343 17.16 -3.76 7.23
C ASN A 343 18.54 -3.13 7.34
N ASP A 344 19.16 -3.08 8.53
CA ASP A 344 20.41 -2.35 8.72
C ASP A 344 21.04 -2.69 10.07
N ARG A 345 22.33 -3.03 10.06
CA ARG A 345 23.16 -3.43 11.21
C ARG A 345 23.75 -2.25 11.98
N ASP A 346 23.65 -1.03 11.47
CA ASP A 346 24.18 0.14 12.14
C ASP A 346 23.23 0.67 13.22
N VAL A 347 23.74 0.78 14.46
CA VAL A 347 22.99 1.30 15.62
C VAL A 347 22.50 2.73 15.43
N ARG A 348 23.16 3.54 14.58
CA ARG A 348 22.84 4.95 14.37
C ARG A 348 21.52 5.14 13.64
N HIS A 349 21.17 4.24 12.72
CA HIS A 349 19.97 4.34 11.89
C HIS A 349 18.94 3.24 12.20
N SER A 350 19.36 2.09 12.74
CA SER A 350 18.48 1.00 13.17
C SER A 350 18.21 0.93 14.68
N ALA A 351 18.86 1.77 15.49
CA ALA A 351 18.73 1.76 16.95
C ALA A 351 18.91 0.33 17.52
N PHE A 352 17.95 -0.14 18.32
CA PHE A 352 17.96 -1.46 18.95
C PHE A 352 17.60 -2.62 18.01
N TYR A 353 17.23 -2.34 16.75
CA TYR A 353 17.01 -3.36 15.72
C TYR A 353 18.29 -3.75 14.98
N SER A 354 19.39 -3.02 15.16
CA SER A 354 20.71 -3.30 14.53
C SER A 354 21.17 -4.75 14.69
N SER A 355 20.94 -5.35 15.86
CA SER A 355 21.26 -6.76 16.13
C SER A 355 20.49 -7.76 15.26
N ALA A 356 19.42 -7.31 14.57
CA ALA A 356 18.62 -8.18 13.72
C ALA A 356 19.20 -8.43 12.33
N GLY A 357 20.22 -7.66 11.92
CA GLY A 357 20.81 -7.77 10.60
C GLY A 357 20.10 -6.92 9.55
N ASN A 358 20.40 -7.20 8.28
CA ASN A 358 19.82 -6.53 7.11
C ASN A 358 19.17 -7.51 6.11
N LEU A 359 19.02 -8.78 6.46
CA LEU A 359 18.55 -9.83 5.54
C LEU A 359 17.04 -10.06 5.59
N GLY A 360 16.27 -9.24 6.30
CA GLY A 360 14.80 -9.39 6.38
C GLY A 360 14.36 -10.77 6.91
N ARG A 361 15.16 -11.40 7.79
CA ARG A 361 14.85 -12.71 8.37
C ARG A 361 14.04 -12.55 9.65
N SER A 362 13.04 -13.41 9.83
CA SER A 362 12.20 -13.34 11.03
C SER A 362 12.94 -13.77 12.29
N GLN A 363 12.71 -13.03 13.36
CA GLN A 363 13.09 -13.40 14.73
C GLN A 363 11.88 -13.64 15.62
N SER A 364 10.70 -13.80 15.00
CA SER A 364 9.47 -14.11 15.71
C SER A 364 9.59 -15.46 16.42
N ALA A 365 8.92 -15.62 17.55
CA ALA A 365 8.80 -16.90 18.22
C ALA A 365 7.80 -17.87 17.53
N ASP A 366 7.05 -17.40 16.52
CA ASP A 366 6.13 -18.22 15.73
C ASP A 366 6.86 -19.41 15.08
N VAL A 367 6.41 -20.62 15.39
CA VAL A 367 7.01 -21.89 14.93
C VAL A 367 6.73 -22.17 13.45
N SER A 368 5.71 -21.56 12.86
CA SER A 368 5.33 -21.75 11.45
C SER A 368 6.06 -20.83 10.48
N ILE A 369 6.75 -19.80 10.99
CA ILE A 369 7.50 -18.83 10.15
C ILE A 369 8.95 -19.31 9.96
N PRO A 370 9.44 -19.51 8.73
CA PRO A 370 10.83 -19.84 8.46
C PRO A 370 11.80 -18.76 8.97
N LYS A 371 12.87 -19.17 9.65
CA LYS A 371 13.89 -18.24 10.22
C LYS A 371 15.08 -18.02 9.30
N THR A 372 15.22 -18.83 8.26
CA THR A 372 16.31 -18.75 7.28
C THR A 372 15.90 -18.03 6.00
N GLU A 373 14.62 -17.66 5.87
CA GLU A 373 14.05 -17.00 4.70
C GLU A 373 13.95 -15.48 4.93
N SER A 374 14.27 -14.72 3.88
CA SER A 374 14.15 -13.26 3.83
C SER A 374 12.74 -12.81 3.46
N GLY A 375 12.43 -11.53 3.67
CA GLY A 375 11.10 -10.97 3.37
C GLY A 375 10.09 -11.16 4.51
N HIS A 376 10.57 -11.37 5.74
CA HIS A 376 9.73 -11.45 6.93
C HIS A 376 10.08 -10.35 7.94
N PRO A 377 9.08 -9.81 8.67
CA PRO A 377 9.37 -8.85 9.72
C PRO A 377 10.13 -9.51 10.87
N ILE A 378 10.85 -8.70 11.64
CA ILE A 378 11.60 -9.18 12.82
C ILE A 378 10.63 -9.86 13.77
N LYS A 379 9.46 -9.27 14.01
CA LYS A 379 8.37 -9.81 14.85
C LYS A 379 7.01 -9.43 14.29
N HIS A 380 5.98 -10.19 14.66
CA HIS A 380 4.59 -9.83 14.40
C HIS A 380 4.10 -8.82 15.45
N GLN A 381 4.57 -7.57 15.36
CA GLN A 381 4.29 -6.54 16.37
C GLN A 381 4.36 -5.12 15.80
N LEU A 382 3.39 -4.29 16.16
CA LEU A 382 3.37 -2.87 15.85
C LEU A 382 4.27 -2.07 16.80
N THR A 383 4.89 -1.02 16.27
CA THR A 383 5.71 -0.09 17.06
C THR A 383 5.49 1.35 16.64
N SER A 384 5.60 2.26 17.61
CA SER A 384 5.78 3.70 17.38
C SER A 384 7.26 4.12 17.38
N ARG A 385 8.17 3.18 17.70
CA ARG A 385 9.63 3.39 17.74
C ARG A 385 10.23 2.91 16.43
N ILE A 386 9.92 3.64 15.37
CA ILE A 386 10.31 3.30 13.99
C ILE A 386 11.76 3.77 13.79
N PRO A 387 12.69 2.88 13.38
CA PRO A 387 14.05 3.28 13.08
C PRO A 387 14.11 4.06 11.77
N THR A 388 15.07 4.97 11.64
CA THR A 388 15.24 5.77 10.41
C THR A 388 15.58 4.89 9.20
N SER A 389 16.22 3.73 9.41
CA SER A 389 16.46 2.74 8.36
C SER A 389 15.17 2.22 7.71
N GLN A 390 14.04 2.20 8.43
CA GLN A 390 12.74 1.84 7.84
C GLN A 390 12.26 2.91 6.85
N CYS A 391 12.58 4.17 7.08
CA CYS A 391 12.25 5.28 6.19
C CYS A 391 13.12 5.29 4.93
N MET A 392 14.38 4.87 5.06
CA MET A 392 15.35 4.82 3.94
C MET A 392 14.89 3.92 2.80
N ILE A 393 14.13 2.86 3.11
CA ILE A 393 13.59 1.91 2.14
C ILE A 393 12.82 2.63 1.03
N CYS A 394 12.12 3.74 1.33
CA CYS A 394 11.46 4.55 0.31
C CYS A 394 12.25 5.81 -0.05
N HIS A 395 12.91 6.44 0.92
CA HIS A 395 13.58 7.74 0.76
C HIS A 395 15.04 7.64 0.30
N MET A 396 15.31 6.71 -0.60
CA MET A 396 16.63 6.47 -1.19
C MET A 396 16.74 6.91 -2.67
N HIS A 397 15.62 7.33 -3.27
CA HIS A 397 15.59 7.73 -4.68
C HIS A 397 16.02 9.19 -4.89
N PRO A 398 16.59 9.51 -6.06
CA PRO A 398 16.83 10.91 -6.46
C PRO A 398 15.54 11.74 -6.36
N GLY A 399 15.56 12.78 -5.51
CA GLY A 399 14.40 13.61 -5.21
C GLY A 399 13.80 13.37 -3.81
N GLU A 400 14.03 12.19 -3.23
CA GLU A 400 13.67 11.85 -1.84
C GLU A 400 14.87 11.55 -0.93
N ASN A 401 16.08 11.45 -1.52
CA ASN A 401 17.38 11.19 -0.89
C ASN A 401 17.82 12.17 0.22
N MET A 402 16.93 13.07 0.65
CA MET A 402 17.19 13.96 1.77
C MET A 402 17.45 13.19 3.06
N VAL A 403 16.84 12.01 3.26
CA VAL A 403 17.05 11.22 4.48
C VAL A 403 18.50 10.71 4.56
N ALA A 404 19.08 10.25 3.45
CA ALA A 404 20.49 9.87 3.38
C ALA A 404 21.42 11.02 3.81
N SER A 405 21.13 12.25 3.35
CA SER A 405 21.91 13.44 3.74
C SER A 405 21.80 13.74 5.24
N TYR A 406 20.62 13.54 5.86
CA TYR A 406 20.46 13.68 7.31
C TYR A 406 21.20 12.58 8.11
N MET A 407 21.50 11.44 7.50
CA MET A 407 22.37 10.40 8.07
C MET A 407 23.86 10.68 7.87
N GLY A 408 24.22 11.77 7.16
CA GLY A 408 25.61 12.08 6.80
C GLY A 408 26.13 11.25 5.64
N LEU A 409 25.24 10.67 4.83
CA LEU A 409 25.57 9.90 3.65
C LEU A 409 25.42 10.76 2.40
N THR A 410 26.24 10.48 1.39
CA THR A 410 26.17 11.10 0.08
C THR A 410 26.22 10.01 -0.98
N TRP A 411 25.73 10.34 -2.17
CA TRP A 411 25.95 9.48 -3.34
C TRP A 411 27.46 9.32 -3.57
N TRP A 412 27.89 8.07 -3.79
CA TRP A 412 29.28 7.71 -4.02
C TRP A 412 29.65 7.91 -5.50
N ASP A 413 30.92 8.23 -5.77
CA ASP A 413 31.41 8.60 -7.10
C ASP A 413 31.56 7.42 -8.08
N ASN A 414 31.27 6.20 -7.63
CA ASN A 414 31.45 4.95 -8.38
C ASN A 414 32.92 4.62 -8.73
N GLU A 415 33.89 5.27 -8.09
CA GLU A 415 35.31 5.13 -8.46
C GLU A 415 36.21 4.95 -7.24
N THR A 416 35.99 5.71 -6.18
CA THR A 416 36.86 5.71 -5.01
C THR A 416 36.78 4.38 -4.26
N ASP A 417 37.94 3.74 -4.02
CA ASP A 417 38.06 2.37 -3.49
C ASP A 417 37.40 1.29 -4.38
N GLY A 418 37.17 1.59 -5.68
CA GLY A 418 36.44 0.73 -6.62
C GLY A 418 37.04 -0.65 -6.86
N ASP A 419 38.29 -0.91 -6.47
CA ASP A 419 38.88 -2.26 -6.56
C ASP A 419 38.15 -3.29 -5.68
N LYS A 420 37.27 -2.85 -4.77
CA LYS A 420 36.39 -3.72 -3.97
C LYS A 420 34.98 -3.85 -4.55
N MET A 421 34.58 -3.01 -5.48
CA MET A 421 33.21 -2.92 -6.02
C MET A 421 33.11 -3.42 -7.47
N TYR A 422 34.24 -3.52 -8.16
CA TYR A 422 34.33 -3.98 -9.53
C TYR A 422 35.18 -5.25 -9.62
N PRO A 423 34.85 -6.17 -10.54
CA PRO A 423 35.65 -7.36 -10.76
C PRO A 423 37.06 -6.99 -11.28
N ALA A 424 38.07 -7.77 -10.90
CA ALA A 424 39.46 -7.55 -11.30
C ALA A 424 39.68 -7.64 -12.83
N GLN A 425 38.79 -8.35 -13.52
CA GLN A 425 38.71 -8.41 -14.98
C GLN A 425 37.34 -7.93 -15.42
N GLN A 426 37.30 -7.11 -16.47
CA GLN A 426 36.06 -6.60 -17.04
C GLN A 426 35.15 -7.77 -17.44
N HIS A 427 33.90 -7.73 -16.97
CA HIS A 427 32.85 -8.64 -17.39
C HIS A 427 32.00 -7.97 -18.46
N ASP A 428 31.81 -8.67 -19.58
CA ASP A 428 30.96 -8.22 -20.68
C ASP A 428 29.68 -9.08 -20.66
N PRO A 429 28.59 -8.60 -20.03
CA PRO A 429 27.38 -9.41 -19.85
C PRO A 429 26.70 -9.71 -21.19
N SER A 430 26.09 -10.90 -21.28
CA SER A 430 25.15 -11.21 -22.37
C SER A 430 23.89 -10.34 -22.28
N GLN A 431 23.13 -10.20 -23.38
CA GLN A 431 21.86 -9.43 -23.36
C GLN A 431 20.87 -9.92 -22.28
N SER A 432 20.75 -11.24 -22.08
CA SER A 432 19.91 -11.79 -21.03
C SER A 432 20.41 -11.48 -19.62
N GLU A 433 21.72 -11.33 -19.47
CA GLU A 433 22.33 -10.93 -18.21
C GLU A 433 22.17 -9.43 -17.96
N GLU A 434 22.34 -8.59 -18.98
CA GLU A 434 22.06 -7.16 -18.90
C GLU A 434 20.61 -6.92 -18.47
N GLU A 435 19.65 -7.59 -19.10
CA GLU A 435 18.24 -7.50 -18.73
C GLU A 435 18.01 -7.91 -17.27
N ARG A 436 18.59 -9.04 -16.83
CA ARG A 436 18.47 -9.50 -15.44
C ARG A 436 19.03 -8.47 -14.46
N LYS A 437 20.23 -7.94 -14.72
CA LYS A 437 20.90 -6.97 -13.86
C LYS A 437 20.16 -5.63 -13.83
N LEU A 438 19.75 -5.10 -14.98
CA LEU A 438 19.01 -3.84 -15.10
C LEU A 438 17.59 -3.91 -14.55
N ASN A 439 16.97 -5.10 -14.58
CA ASN A 439 15.73 -5.30 -13.86
C ASN A 439 15.98 -5.11 -12.37
N SER A 440 17.04 -5.70 -11.79
CA SER A 440 17.37 -5.51 -10.36
C SER A 440 17.72 -4.05 -10.06
N ASN A 441 18.71 -3.53 -10.78
CA ASN A 441 19.30 -2.21 -10.62
C ASN A 441 19.55 -1.53 -11.97
N PRO A 442 18.79 -0.47 -12.32
CA PRO A 442 18.84 0.16 -13.64
C PRO A 442 20.07 1.06 -13.84
N GLU A 443 20.94 1.22 -12.85
CA GLU A 443 22.15 2.04 -12.94
C GLU A 443 23.23 1.32 -13.77
N ALA A 444 23.97 2.08 -14.60
CA ALA A 444 24.87 1.49 -15.58
C ALA A 444 26.10 0.79 -14.98
N ALA A 445 26.54 1.16 -13.77
CA ALA A 445 27.58 0.46 -13.04
C ALA A 445 27.11 -0.90 -12.52
N SER A 446 25.82 -1.19 -12.41
CA SER A 446 25.32 -2.52 -12.04
C SER A 446 25.73 -3.59 -13.05
N LEU A 447 25.80 -3.22 -14.33
CA LEU A 447 26.25 -4.09 -15.41
C LEU A 447 27.72 -4.48 -15.29
N ARG A 448 28.55 -3.57 -14.77
CA ARG A 448 30.01 -3.66 -14.79
C ARG A 448 30.61 -4.04 -13.44
N GLY A 449 29.94 -3.68 -12.35
CA GLY A 449 30.36 -3.92 -10.98
C GLY A 449 29.66 -5.13 -10.35
N LEU A 450 29.87 -5.27 -9.05
CA LEU A 450 29.28 -6.32 -8.22
C LEU A 450 27.91 -5.93 -7.64
N TRP A 451 27.34 -4.79 -8.06
CA TRP A 451 26.11 -4.21 -7.51
C TRP A 451 24.83 -4.99 -7.81
N SER A 452 24.88 -5.96 -8.72
CA SER A 452 23.77 -6.90 -8.96
C SER A 452 23.97 -8.24 -8.28
N GLU A 453 25.07 -8.42 -7.54
CA GLU A 453 25.40 -9.68 -6.89
C GLU A 453 24.92 -9.66 -5.43
N GLN A 454 23.95 -10.50 -5.11
CA GLN A 454 23.29 -10.49 -3.79
C GLN A 454 24.29 -10.72 -2.64
N GLU A 455 25.21 -11.66 -2.78
CA GLU A 455 26.23 -11.93 -1.75
C GLU A 455 27.14 -10.72 -1.48
N PHE A 456 27.39 -9.90 -2.50
CA PHE A 456 28.14 -8.67 -2.37
C PHE A 456 27.34 -7.61 -1.60
N LEU A 457 26.06 -7.43 -1.95
CA LEU A 457 25.17 -6.50 -1.26
C LEU A 457 24.91 -6.92 0.20
N ASP A 458 24.81 -8.23 0.48
CA ASP A 458 24.66 -8.77 1.85
C ASP A 458 25.77 -8.28 2.79
N GLN A 459 26.97 -8.02 2.26
CA GLN A 459 28.15 -7.63 3.03
C GLN A 459 28.49 -6.15 2.91
N THR A 460 27.98 -5.47 1.89
CA THR A 460 28.23 -4.04 1.68
C THR A 460 27.69 -3.24 2.87
N GLY A 461 28.49 -2.31 3.37
CA GLY A 461 28.16 -1.51 4.56
C GLY A 461 28.48 -2.16 5.91
N THR A 462 28.85 -3.44 5.95
CA THR A 462 29.33 -4.08 7.19
C THR A 462 30.61 -3.41 7.70
N ARG A 463 30.92 -3.64 8.98
CA ARG A 463 32.19 -3.21 9.56
C ARG A 463 33.36 -3.90 8.86
N GLU A 464 33.22 -5.17 8.52
CA GLU A 464 34.23 -6.00 7.88
C GLU A 464 34.51 -5.55 6.45
N PHE A 465 33.47 -5.17 5.70
CA PHE A 465 33.61 -4.59 4.37
C PHE A 465 34.23 -3.20 4.44
N ASN A 466 33.68 -2.31 5.27
CA ASN A 466 34.18 -0.94 5.42
C ASN A 466 35.63 -0.89 5.93
N ALA A 467 36.10 -1.88 6.69
CA ALA A 467 37.50 -1.96 7.13
C ALA A 467 38.49 -2.19 5.97
N GLN A 468 38.02 -2.62 4.80
CA GLN A 468 38.85 -2.81 3.61
C GLN A 468 39.00 -1.51 2.80
N LEU A 469 38.17 -0.51 3.08
CA LEU A 469 38.08 0.76 2.35
C LEU A 469 38.97 1.81 3.01
N LYS A 470 39.53 2.71 2.21
CA LYS A 470 40.49 3.71 2.69
C LYS A 470 39.91 5.11 2.73
N ARG A 471 38.98 5.39 1.81
CA ARG A 471 38.46 6.74 1.54
C ARG A 471 36.95 6.81 1.63
N THR A 472 36.27 5.66 1.58
CA THR A 472 34.81 5.55 1.59
C THR A 472 34.31 4.74 2.77
N GLN A 473 33.04 4.97 3.13
CA GLN A 473 32.29 4.16 4.08
C GLN A 473 30.88 4.00 3.52
N PHE A 474 30.45 2.77 3.27
CA PHE A 474 29.11 2.46 2.79
C PHE A 474 28.15 2.26 3.97
N ALA A 475 26.89 2.64 3.73
CA ALA A 475 25.78 2.29 4.60
C ALA A 475 25.37 0.81 4.40
N ASP A 476 24.71 0.25 5.40
CA ASP A 476 24.34 -1.17 5.45
C ASP A 476 22.94 -1.48 4.92
N PHE A 477 22.17 -0.42 4.68
CA PHE A 477 20.93 -0.50 3.92
C PHE A 477 21.26 -0.27 2.45
N HIS A 478 20.54 -1.00 1.62
CA HIS A 478 20.45 -0.77 0.19
C HIS A 478 19.01 -0.41 -0.09
N GLY A 479 18.68 -0.09 -1.32
CA GLY A 479 17.34 -0.47 -1.67
C GLY A 479 17.07 -0.53 -3.14
N HIS A 480 15.78 -0.48 -3.43
CA HIS A 480 15.28 -0.94 -4.71
C HIS A 480 15.71 -0.07 -5.87
N GLY A 481 15.93 -0.75 -6.99
CA GLY A 481 16.48 -0.13 -8.19
C GLY A 481 17.97 -0.04 -8.05
#